data_AF-A0A349HKR7-F1
#
_entry.id   AF-A0A349HKR7-F1
#
_cell.length_a   1.000
_cell.length_b   1.000
_cell.length_c   1.000
_cell.angle_alpha   90.00
_cell.angle_beta   90.00
_cell.angle_gamma   90.00
#
_symmetry.space_group_name_H-M   'P 1'
#
loop_
_entity.id
_entity.type
_entity.pdbx_description
1 polymer ?
#
loop_
_entity_poly.entity_id
_entity_poly.type
_entity_poly.pdbx_seq_one_letter_code
_entity_poly.pdbx_strand_id
1 'polypeptide(L)'
;MSAATEKVHQMEDYQQNEDVLAEDVVAGVSETAQKDMGKVAIIISFMAVVLLVVFFYGLNQNLTSLTAEVKDLQAVRGEVEALNSQMAVVDGRLVELEKLPTKTRHIIMDGIIEEMNQKAAYVGAQLSEEEQAKLAKVQELLKDVQSGLQK
;
A
#
# COMPACT_ATOMS: atom_id res chain seq x y z
N MET A 1 -7.72 -59.08 -87.80
CA MET A 1 -8.24 -58.26 -86.68
C MET A 1 -8.13 -59.08 -85.40
N SER A 2 -7.27 -58.68 -84.46
CA SER A 2 -7.39 -58.92 -83.01
C SER A 2 -6.03 -58.70 -82.35
N ALA A 3 -5.80 -57.47 -81.88
CA ALA A 3 -4.74 -57.14 -80.94
C ALA A 3 -5.22 -55.88 -80.20
N ALA A 4 -6.23 -56.02 -79.35
CA ALA A 4 -6.82 -54.89 -78.65
C ALA A 4 -7.49 -55.23 -77.30
N THR A 5 -7.05 -56.28 -76.58
CA THR A 5 -7.69 -56.63 -75.30
C THR A 5 -6.73 -56.96 -74.13
N GLU A 6 -5.42 -56.76 -74.25
CA GLU A 6 -4.49 -57.20 -73.18
C GLU A 6 -3.84 -56.05 -72.36
N LYS A 7 -4.09 -54.78 -72.68
CA LYS A 7 -3.40 -53.65 -72.03
C LYS A 7 -4.21 -52.86 -71.00
N VAL A 8 -5.50 -53.16 -70.79
CA VAL A 8 -6.34 -52.33 -69.90
C VAL A 8 -6.31 -52.84 -68.46
N HIS A 9 -6.16 -54.14 -68.22
CA HIS A 9 -6.19 -54.68 -66.86
C HIS A 9 -4.97 -54.36 -65.99
N GLN A 10 -3.83 -54.01 -66.57
CA GLN A 10 -2.63 -53.71 -65.76
C GLN A 10 -2.55 -52.25 -65.28
N MET A 11 -3.29 -51.29 -65.85
CA MET A 11 -3.22 -49.90 -65.39
C MET A 11 -4.13 -49.61 -64.18
N GLU A 12 -5.28 -50.28 -64.05
CA GLU A 12 -6.15 -50.14 -62.88
C GLU A 12 -5.51 -50.71 -61.59
N ASP A 13 -4.76 -51.82 -61.68
CA ASP A 13 -4.15 -52.48 -60.51
C ASP A 13 -2.98 -51.68 -59.89
N TYR A 14 -2.32 -50.80 -60.65
CA TYR A 14 -1.26 -49.92 -60.13
C TYR A 14 -1.84 -48.67 -59.44
N GLN A 15 -2.93 -48.10 -59.97
CA GLN A 15 -3.58 -46.94 -59.34
C GLN A 15 -4.29 -47.33 -58.04
N GLN A 16 -4.91 -48.52 -58.00
CA GLN A 16 -5.55 -49.01 -56.79
C GLN A 16 -4.55 -49.28 -55.64
N ASN A 17 -3.32 -49.70 -55.94
CA ASN A 17 -2.28 -49.89 -54.91
C ASN A 17 -1.72 -48.57 -54.37
N GLU A 18 -1.56 -47.52 -55.20
CA GLU A 18 -1.10 -46.21 -54.73
C GLU A 18 -2.12 -45.52 -53.81
N ASP A 19 -3.41 -45.59 -54.15
CA ASP A 19 -4.47 -45.03 -53.31
C ASP A 19 -4.61 -45.78 -51.98
N VAL A 20 -4.52 -47.11 -51.98
CA VAL A 20 -4.58 -47.91 -50.75
C VAL A 20 -3.35 -47.65 -49.86
N LEU A 21 -2.15 -47.51 -50.43
CA LEU A 21 -0.94 -47.17 -49.67
C LEU A 21 -0.97 -45.74 -49.13
N ALA A 22 -1.52 -44.78 -49.88
CA ALA A 22 -1.66 -43.40 -49.42
C ALA A 22 -2.70 -43.27 -48.29
N GLU A 23 -3.83 -43.96 -48.40
CA GLU A 23 -4.89 -43.97 -47.37
C GLU A 23 -4.42 -44.63 -46.07
N ASP A 24 -3.69 -45.75 -46.16
CA ASP A 24 -3.17 -46.50 -45.00
C ASP A 24 -2.01 -45.75 -44.29
N VAL A 25 -1.17 -45.02 -45.05
CA VAL A 25 -0.12 -44.15 -44.48
C VAL A 25 -0.73 -42.92 -43.80
N VAL A 26 -1.75 -42.28 -44.38
CA VAL A 26 -2.43 -41.12 -43.76
C VAL A 26 -3.22 -41.55 -42.52
N ALA A 27 -3.88 -42.72 -42.56
CA ALA A 27 -4.54 -43.30 -41.40
C ALA A 27 -3.54 -43.68 -40.28
N GLY A 28 -2.43 -44.34 -40.63
CA GLY A 28 -1.37 -44.71 -39.67
C GLY A 28 -0.62 -43.50 -39.08
N VAL A 29 -0.39 -42.44 -39.87
CA VAL A 29 0.18 -41.16 -39.39
C VAL A 29 -0.82 -40.42 -38.51
N SER A 30 -2.11 -40.42 -38.85
CA SER A 30 -3.14 -39.79 -38.02
C SER A 30 -3.29 -40.50 -36.67
N GLU A 31 -3.26 -41.84 -36.65
CA GLU A 31 -3.39 -42.62 -35.42
C GLU A 31 -2.15 -42.53 -34.52
N THR A 32 -0.94 -42.56 -35.11
CA THR A 32 0.31 -42.34 -34.36
C THR A 32 0.47 -40.89 -33.90
N ALA A 33 0.12 -39.91 -34.73
CA ALA A 33 0.10 -38.50 -34.35
C ALA A 33 -0.97 -38.22 -33.28
N GLN A 34 -2.18 -38.79 -33.36
CA GLN A 34 -3.19 -38.67 -32.29
C GLN A 34 -2.69 -39.27 -30.98
N LYS A 35 -2.03 -40.43 -31.04
CA LYS A 35 -1.47 -41.10 -29.85
C LYS A 35 -0.35 -40.28 -29.20
N ASP A 36 0.51 -39.64 -29.99
CA ASP A 36 1.59 -38.80 -29.47
C ASP A 36 1.10 -37.41 -29.04
N MET A 37 0.11 -36.84 -29.73
CA MET A 37 -0.60 -35.63 -29.29
C MET A 37 -1.38 -35.86 -27.99
N GLY A 38 -1.92 -37.06 -27.76
CA GLY A 38 -2.53 -37.45 -26.49
C GLY A 38 -1.54 -37.43 -25.33
N LYS A 39 -0.32 -37.93 -25.52
CA LYS A 39 0.75 -37.85 -24.51
C LYS A 39 1.18 -36.41 -24.25
N VAL A 40 1.31 -35.61 -25.30
CA VAL A 40 1.64 -34.18 -25.20
C VAL A 40 0.55 -33.42 -24.44
N ALA A 41 -0.73 -33.71 -24.70
CA ALA A 41 -1.85 -33.09 -24.00
C ALA A 41 -1.85 -33.40 -22.49
N ILE A 42 -1.45 -34.61 -22.08
CA ILE A 42 -1.31 -34.98 -20.66
C ILE A 42 -0.18 -34.17 -20.00
N ILE A 43 0.95 -34.00 -20.68
CA ILE A 43 2.06 -33.19 -20.15
C ILE A 43 1.65 -31.72 -20.01
N ILE A 44 0.96 -31.18 -21.01
CA ILE A 44 0.46 -29.80 -20.99
C ILE A 44 -0.58 -29.62 -19.88
N SER A 45 -1.49 -30.57 -19.68
CA SER A 45 -2.48 -30.48 -18.60
C SER A 45 -1.82 -30.47 -17.22
N PHE A 46 -0.79 -31.30 -17.03
CA PHE A 46 0.00 -31.30 -15.81
C PHE A 46 0.74 -29.97 -15.61
N MET A 47 1.38 -29.43 -16.65
CA MET A 47 2.04 -28.12 -16.58
C MET A 47 1.05 -26.99 -16.28
N ALA A 48 -0.17 -27.03 -16.82
CA ALA A 48 -1.20 -26.04 -16.55
C ALA A 48 -1.63 -26.05 -15.07
N VAL A 49 -1.74 -27.24 -14.46
CA VAL A 49 -2.03 -27.36 -13.01
C VAL A 49 -0.89 -26.79 -12.18
N VAL A 50 0.37 -27.09 -12.52
CA VAL A 50 1.54 -26.54 -11.82
C VAL A 50 1.61 -25.01 -11.96
N LEU A 51 1.35 -24.48 -13.16
CA LEU A 51 1.27 -23.04 -13.40
C LEU A 51 0.16 -22.38 -12.58
N LEU A 52 -1.00 -23.02 -12.46
CA LEU A 52 -2.08 -22.52 -11.59
C LEU A 52 -1.64 -22.42 -10.13
N VAL A 53 -0.92 -23.42 -9.61
CA VAL A 53 -0.42 -23.40 -8.23
C VAL A 53 0.60 -22.27 -8.02
N VAL A 54 1.56 -22.12 -8.93
CA VAL A 54 2.58 -21.05 -8.85
C VAL A 54 1.93 -19.67 -9.01
N PHE A 55 0.98 -19.53 -9.94
CA PHE A 55 0.23 -18.30 -10.16
C PHE A 55 -0.63 -17.94 -8.94
N PHE A 56 -1.30 -18.92 -8.34
CA PHE A 56 -2.07 -18.74 -7.11
C PHE A 56 -1.17 -18.27 -5.96
N TYR A 57 0.00 -18.89 -5.78
CA TYR A 57 0.97 -18.46 -4.77
C TYR A 57 1.53 -17.06 -5.04
N GLY A 58 1.86 -16.74 -6.29
CA GLY A 58 2.36 -15.43 -6.70
C GLY A 58 1.32 -14.32 -6.51
N LEU A 59 0.05 -14.58 -6.87
CA LEU A 59 -1.05 -13.67 -6.59
C LEU A 59 -1.31 -13.53 -5.09
N ASN A 60 -1.31 -14.62 -4.33
CA ASN A 60 -1.57 -14.57 -2.89
C ASN A 60 -0.48 -13.82 -2.12
N GLN A 61 0.80 -13.98 -2.49
CA GLN A 61 1.90 -13.17 -1.94
C GLN A 61 1.81 -11.70 -2.38
N ASN A 62 1.55 -11.42 -3.65
CA ASN A 62 1.42 -10.05 -4.14
C ASN A 62 0.20 -9.32 -3.54
N LEU A 63 -0.95 -10.00 -3.38
CA LEU A 63 -2.13 -9.46 -2.70
C LEU A 63 -1.87 -9.20 -1.21
N THR A 64 -1.09 -10.07 -0.55
CA THR A 64 -0.67 -9.86 0.84
C THR A 64 0.23 -8.61 0.97
N SER A 65 1.14 -8.40 0.01
CA SER A 65 2.00 -7.22 -0.05
C SER A 65 1.21 -5.93 -0.34
N LEU A 66 0.28 -5.95 -1.29
CA LEU A 66 -0.60 -4.81 -1.60
C LEU A 66 -1.54 -4.47 -0.44
N THR A 67 -2.04 -5.48 0.29
CA THR A 67 -2.90 -5.25 1.47
C THR A 67 -2.10 -4.65 2.63
N ALA A 68 -0.82 -5.01 2.78
CA ALA A 68 0.06 -4.39 3.77
C ALA A 68 0.34 -2.91 3.45
N GLU A 69 0.62 -2.59 2.19
CA GLU A 69 0.91 -1.21 1.74
C GLU A 69 -0.33 -0.29 1.83
N VAL A 70 -1.53 -0.81 1.59
CA VAL A 70 -2.79 -0.06 1.80
C VAL A 70 -3.10 0.14 3.29
N LYS A 71 -2.69 -0.77 4.16
CA LYS A 71 -2.89 -0.67 5.62
C LYS A 71 -2.00 0.40 6.25
N ASP A 72 -0.77 0.56 5.77
CA ASP A 72 0.12 1.65 6.20
C ASP A 72 -0.39 3.03 5.75
N LEU A 73 -1.00 3.14 4.56
CA LEU A 73 -1.65 4.37 4.10
C LEU A 73 -2.89 4.76 4.92
N GLN A 74 -3.65 3.78 5.43
CA GLN A 74 -4.76 4.03 6.34
C GLN A 74 -4.28 4.46 7.74
N ALA A 75 -3.17 3.91 8.22
CA ALA A 75 -2.56 4.32 9.49
C ALA A 75 -2.09 5.79 9.42
N VAL A 76 -1.40 6.18 8.34
CA VAL A 76 -0.94 7.57 8.12
C VAL A 76 -2.12 8.56 8.02
N ARG A 77 -3.24 8.18 7.39
CA ARG A 77 -4.45 9.02 7.39
C ARG A 77 -5.07 9.16 8.79
N GLY A 78 -5.11 8.08 9.56
CA GLY A 78 -5.59 8.11 10.95
C GLY A 78 -4.74 9.02 11.85
N GLU A 79 -3.42 9.02 11.67
CA GLU A 79 -2.51 9.92 12.40
C GLU A 79 -2.70 11.39 12.02
N VAL A 80 -2.95 11.70 10.74
CA VAL A 80 -3.24 13.07 10.28
C VAL A 80 -4.61 13.55 10.79
N GLU A 81 -5.62 12.69 10.81
CA GLU A 81 -6.93 13.02 11.39
C GLU A 81 -6.84 13.23 12.92
N ALA A 82 -6.03 12.44 13.62
CA ALA A 82 -5.76 12.63 15.05
C ALA A 82 -5.01 13.94 15.33
N LEU A 83 -4.05 14.31 14.47
CA LEU A 83 -3.33 15.58 14.55
C LEU A 83 -4.27 16.78 14.33
N ASN A 84 -5.16 16.68 13.35
CA ASN A 84 -6.14 17.72 13.05
C ASN A 84 -7.18 17.88 14.18
N SER A 85 -7.57 16.76 14.82
CA SER A 85 -8.44 16.76 16.00
C SER A 85 -7.76 17.42 17.22
N GLN A 86 -6.48 17.15 17.47
CA GLN A 86 -5.73 17.82 18.54
C GLN A 86 -5.60 19.32 18.29
N MET A 87 -5.38 19.75 17.04
CA MET A 87 -5.31 21.16 16.69
C MET A 87 -6.66 21.88 16.92
N ALA A 88 -7.78 21.25 16.57
CA ALA A 88 -9.12 21.79 16.84
C ALA A 88 -9.43 21.91 18.35
N VAL A 89 -8.89 21.01 19.19
CA VAL A 89 -9.02 21.11 20.66
C VAL A 89 -8.18 22.24 21.23
N VAL A 90 -7.00 22.51 20.68
CA VAL A 90 -6.15 23.64 21.09
C VAL A 90 -6.82 24.97 20.72
N ASP A 91 -7.34 25.09 19.50
CA ASP A 91 -8.08 26.29 19.07
C ASP A 91 -9.37 26.48 19.88
N GLY A 92 -10.09 25.40 20.19
CA GLY A 92 -11.27 25.44 21.05
C GLY A 92 -10.97 25.98 22.46
N ARG A 93 -9.86 25.57 23.07
CA ARG A 93 -9.43 26.09 24.38
C ARG A 93 -9.04 27.56 24.32
N LEU A 94 -8.45 28.02 23.22
CA LEU A 94 -8.15 29.45 23.01
C LEU A 94 -9.42 30.30 22.85
N VAL A 95 -10.42 29.80 22.12
CA VAL A 95 -11.73 30.46 21.98
C VAL A 95 -12.52 30.46 23.29
N GLU A 96 -12.40 29.42 24.11
CA GLU A 96 -12.99 29.41 25.46
C GLU A 96 -12.32 30.41 26.40
N LEU A 97 -11.00 30.61 26.30
CA LEU A 97 -10.27 31.65 27.05
C LEU A 97 -10.74 33.08 26.69
N GLU A 98 -11.19 33.32 25.46
CA GLU A 98 -11.82 34.58 25.04
C GLU A 98 -13.24 34.78 25.62
N LYS A 99 -13.95 33.68 25.92
CA LYS A 99 -15.33 33.71 26.44
C LYS A 99 -15.44 33.71 27.97
N LEU A 100 -14.34 33.46 28.70
CA LEU A 100 -14.37 33.52 30.15
C LEU A 100 -14.61 34.95 30.66
N PRO A 101 -15.38 35.12 31.76
CA PRO A 101 -15.49 36.41 32.45
C PRO A 101 -14.10 36.96 32.77
N THR A 102 -13.89 38.26 32.59
CA THR A 102 -12.59 38.94 32.77
C THR A 102 -11.88 38.55 34.07
N LYS A 103 -12.63 38.36 35.16
CA LYS A 103 -12.09 37.90 36.46
C LYS A 103 -11.46 36.51 36.42
N THR A 104 -12.06 35.54 35.72
CA THR A 104 -11.51 34.18 35.60
C THR A 104 -10.25 34.19 34.74
N ARG A 105 -10.24 35.00 33.67
CA ARG A 105 -9.05 35.20 32.84
C ARG A 105 -7.90 35.79 33.66
N HIS A 106 -8.16 36.78 34.51
CA HIS A 106 -7.15 37.36 35.39
C HIS A 106 -6.61 36.34 36.41
N ILE A 107 -7.47 35.53 37.02
CA ILE A 107 -7.04 34.45 37.95
C ILE A 107 -6.12 33.44 37.26
N ILE A 108 -6.44 33.06 36.01
CA ILE A 108 -5.60 32.13 35.23
C ILE A 108 -4.27 32.80 34.86
N MET A 109 -4.30 34.05 34.38
CA MET A 109 -3.07 34.78 34.07
C MET A 109 -2.19 35.02 35.30
N ASP A 110 -2.78 35.29 36.46
CA ASP A 110 -2.05 35.40 37.73
C ASP A 110 -1.32 34.09 38.07
N GLY A 111 -1.98 32.94 37.87
CA GLY A 111 -1.36 31.62 38.07
C GLY A 111 -0.21 31.35 37.10
N ILE A 112 -0.36 31.73 35.83
CA ILE A 112 0.70 31.60 34.81
C ILE A 112 1.90 32.50 35.13
N ILE A 113 1.65 33.76 35.52
CA ILE A 113 2.71 34.71 35.91
C ILE A 113 3.49 34.19 37.12
N GLU A 114 2.80 33.63 38.11
CA GLU A 114 3.43 33.02 39.29
C GLU A 114 4.32 31.82 38.91
N GLU A 115 3.82 30.92 38.04
CA GLU A 115 4.62 29.79 37.54
C GLU A 115 5.85 30.27 36.74
N MET A 116 5.69 31.32 35.93
CA MET A 116 6.80 31.93 35.19
C MET A 116 7.84 32.54 36.13
N ASN A 117 7.42 33.22 37.21
CA ASN A 117 8.33 33.77 38.20
C ASN A 117 9.11 32.67 38.93
N GLN A 118 8.47 31.56 39.29
CA GLN A 118 9.14 30.41 39.91
C GLN A 118 10.15 29.77 38.96
N LYS A 119 9.78 29.55 37.69
CA LYS A 119 10.70 29.02 36.66
C LYS A 119 11.85 29.99 36.37
N ALA A 120 11.57 31.28 36.30
CA ALA A 120 12.60 32.31 36.14
C ALA A 120 13.54 32.34 37.35
N ALA A 121 13.04 32.23 38.59
CA ALA A 121 13.91 32.15 39.76
C ALA A 121 14.82 30.90 39.72
N TYR A 122 14.27 29.75 39.31
CA TYR A 122 15.04 28.52 39.16
C TYR A 122 16.12 28.62 38.07
N VAL A 123 15.78 29.16 36.90
CA VAL A 123 16.73 29.37 35.80
C VAL A 123 17.76 30.43 36.16
N GLY A 124 17.35 31.51 36.82
CA GLY A 124 18.21 32.60 37.27
C GLY A 124 19.28 32.17 38.26
N ALA A 125 19.07 31.08 39.00
CA ALA A 125 20.09 30.50 39.88
C ALA A 125 21.22 29.77 39.13
N GLN A 126 21.06 29.51 37.82
CA GLN A 126 22.01 28.78 36.97
C GLN A 126 22.65 29.67 35.88
N LEU A 127 22.27 30.94 35.81
CA LEU A 127 22.71 31.90 34.79
C LEU A 127 23.90 32.74 35.28
N SER A 128 24.62 33.33 34.32
CA SER A 128 25.66 34.34 34.62
C SER A 128 25.05 35.62 35.18
N GLU A 129 25.84 36.44 35.90
CA GLU A 129 25.36 37.70 36.51
C GLU A 129 24.71 38.66 35.48
N GLU A 130 25.23 38.69 34.25
CA GLU A 130 24.69 39.53 33.17
C GLU A 130 23.30 39.05 32.69
N GLU A 131 23.10 37.74 32.61
CA GLU A 131 21.83 37.13 32.21
C GLU A 131 20.81 37.18 33.36
N GLN A 132 21.28 37.11 34.60
CA GLN A 132 20.45 37.28 35.79
C GLN A 132 19.85 38.69 35.87
N ALA A 133 20.61 39.73 35.48
CA ALA A 133 20.08 41.10 35.39
C ALA A 133 18.99 41.25 34.31
N LYS A 134 19.14 40.56 33.17
CA LYS A 134 18.10 40.53 32.12
C LYS A 134 16.85 39.82 32.61
N LEU A 135 17.00 38.73 33.36
CA LEU A 135 15.88 37.99 33.93
C LEU A 135 15.15 38.75 35.04
N ALA A 136 15.88 39.50 35.88
CA ALA A 136 15.30 40.38 36.88
C ALA A 136 14.38 41.45 36.24
N LYS A 137 14.81 42.01 35.11
CA LYS A 137 13.98 42.96 34.33
C LYS A 137 12.72 42.32 33.77
N VAL A 138 12.78 41.05 33.35
CA VAL A 138 11.61 40.28 32.89
C VAL A 138 10.63 40.03 34.05
N GLN A 139 11.14 39.66 35.22
CA GLN A 139 10.32 39.47 36.43
C GLN A 139 9.61 40.76 36.87
N GLU A 140 10.29 41.90 36.77
CA GLU A 140 9.70 43.22 37.05
C GLU A 140 8.54 43.53 36.09
N LEU A 141 8.73 43.31 34.78
CA LEU A 141 7.67 43.50 33.79
C LEU A 141 6.48 42.55 34.02
N LEU A 142 6.72 41.30 34.40
CA LEU A 142 5.66 40.34 34.73
C LEU A 142 4.85 40.80 35.96
N LYS A 143 5.52 41.38 36.96
CA LYS A 143 4.88 41.94 38.16
C LYS A 143 4.04 43.18 37.86
N ASP A 144 4.49 44.04 36.95
CA ASP A 144 3.73 45.20 36.49
C ASP A 144 2.46 44.77 35.75
N VAL A 145 2.55 43.74 34.90
CA VAL A 145 1.39 43.15 34.22
C VAL A 145 0.40 42.58 35.24
N GLN A 146 0.87 41.80 36.22
CA GLN A 146 0.03 41.27 37.30
C GLN A 146 -0.70 42.37 38.07
N SER A 147 0.01 43.45 38.41
CA SER A 147 -0.56 44.60 39.11
C SER A 147 -1.60 45.36 38.27
N GLY A 148 -1.46 45.33 36.95
CA GLY A 148 -2.42 45.87 36.00
C GLY A 148 -3.70 45.04 35.88
N LEU A 149 -3.60 43.71 36.02
CA LEU A 149 -4.74 42.78 35.97
C LEU A 149 -5.61 42.83 37.24
N GLN A 150 -5.04 43.28 38.36
CA GLN A 150 -5.75 43.40 39.64
C GLN A 150 -6.55 44.71 39.80
N LYS A 151 -6.44 45.64 38.83
CA LYS A 151 -7.20 46.90 38.77
C LYS A 151 -8.45 46.75 37.93
#